data_AF-A0A0N7J9G8-F1
#
_entry.id   AF-A0A0N7J9G8-F1
#
_cell.length_a   1.000
_cell.length_b   1.000
_cell.length_c   1.000
_cell.angle_alpha   90.00
_cell.angle_beta   90.00
_cell.angle_gamma   90.00
#
_symmetry.space_group_name_H-M   'P 1'
#
loop_
_entity.id
_entity.type
_entity.pdbx_description
1 polymer ?
#
loop_
_entity_poly.entity_id
_entity_poly.type
_entity_poly.pdbx_seq_one_letter_code
_entity_poly.pdbx_strand_id
1 'polypeptide(L)'
;MRIESNLPNNPVGNSTPSVVALSRPGFSQALAQTQSANVKVIQAGDTLTSIVRDQAQKQGVKLSASEEFRWAQALAADSGITNPNAIFPGQKVQLQNMLSQWQAGQTQPNQASGIAPNTSNTASASAAQPLSTSAALNKSNVINAVAHPVLSQTLDRAVARGFIPKVEKQDVYNKVLQVANKHKFSPDDFARLTLMESDGMNPQATNTRCHGIIQFCDGPDRGAAEVGFGKAPKSILGLSVYQQLHLVDTYFDKVGLKKEGPVPLDELYLAVLQPAARGEKRPEEPLGIPGKQAKYLYEGRDPQAPMTRSSIAQGLMQNAVDRLGFKNFRSNSAAAVPGNTVANAINNALNPASANALDNNPNSAARIRLQVQKAADYDAIEAPKIWLR
;
A
#
# COMPACT_ATOMS: atom_id res chain seq x y z
N MET A 1 48.72 -34.34 -59.88
CA MET A 1 49.76 -35.05 -59.10
C MET A 1 51.04 -34.27 -59.24
N ARG A 2 51.71 -33.96 -58.11
CA ARG A 2 52.93 -33.12 -57.96
C ARG A 2 52.67 -31.65 -58.32
N ILE A 3 53.14 -30.67 -57.54
CA ILE A 3 54.52 -30.16 -57.55
C ILE A 3 55.00 -29.74 -56.13
N GLU A 4 56.30 -29.87 -55.95
CA GLU A 4 57.16 -29.59 -54.80
C GLU A 4 57.56 -28.09 -54.65
N SER A 5 58.34 -27.82 -53.60
CA SER A 5 59.46 -26.85 -53.52
C SER A 5 59.15 -25.39 -53.13
N ASN A 6 59.59 -24.89 -51.96
CA ASN A 6 60.95 -24.51 -51.49
C ASN A 6 61.41 -23.08 -51.92
N LEU A 7 61.29 -22.11 -50.98
CA LEU A 7 62.17 -20.97 -50.62
C LEU A 7 62.64 -19.98 -51.74
N PRO A 8 63.31 -18.80 -51.51
CA PRO A 8 64.04 -18.30 -50.31
C PRO A 8 63.99 -16.77 -49.99
N ASN A 9 64.70 -16.39 -48.91
CA ASN A 9 65.54 -15.19 -48.68
C ASN A 9 64.96 -13.78 -48.37
N ASN A 10 64.97 -13.40 -47.07
CA ASN A 10 65.88 -12.46 -46.34
C ASN A 10 66.18 -11.02 -46.90
N PRO A 11 66.82 -10.10 -46.12
CA PRO A 11 66.29 -9.17 -45.10
C PRO A 11 66.64 -7.67 -45.41
N VAL A 12 66.09 -6.68 -44.70
CA VAL A 12 66.63 -5.32 -44.37
C VAL A 12 65.56 -4.69 -43.45
N GLY A 13 65.77 -4.10 -42.27
CA GLY A 13 66.89 -3.39 -41.67
C GLY A 13 66.40 -1.98 -41.28
N ASN A 14 66.16 -1.71 -39.99
CA ASN A 14 66.46 -0.42 -39.31
C ASN A 14 66.07 -0.41 -37.81
N SER A 15 67.10 -0.46 -36.97
CA SER A 15 67.40 0.39 -35.80
C SER A 15 66.29 0.91 -34.85
N THR A 16 66.31 0.35 -33.63
CA THR A 16 65.97 0.96 -32.32
C THR A 16 66.95 2.10 -31.95
N PRO A 17 66.71 3.02 -30.98
CA PRO A 17 65.99 2.76 -29.72
C PRO A 17 65.13 3.91 -29.16
N SER A 18 63.98 3.57 -28.59
CA SER A 18 63.37 4.36 -27.51
C SER A 18 62.44 3.46 -26.69
N VAL A 19 62.70 3.47 -25.39
CA VAL A 19 61.95 2.85 -24.30
C VAL A 19 60.43 2.83 -24.53
N VAL A 20 59.90 1.66 -24.91
CA VAL A 20 58.46 1.40 -24.78
C VAL A 20 58.23 0.80 -23.41
N ALA A 21 57.90 1.67 -22.46
CA ALA A 21 57.16 1.25 -21.28
C ALA A 21 55.84 0.62 -21.77
N LEU A 22 55.74 -0.71 -21.72
CA LEU A 22 54.49 -1.44 -21.87
C LEU A 22 53.59 -1.13 -20.66
N SER A 23 53.05 0.08 -20.61
CA SER A 23 51.82 0.32 -19.88
C SER A 23 50.70 -0.27 -20.73
N ARG A 24 50.43 -1.57 -20.56
CA ARG A 24 49.20 -2.21 -21.10
C ARG A 24 48.02 -1.56 -20.37
N PRO A 25 47.20 -0.72 -21.03
CA PRO A 25 45.97 -0.23 -20.45
C PRO A 25 44.95 -1.34 -20.63
N GLY A 26 44.86 -2.26 -19.67
CA GLY A 26 43.97 -3.41 -19.86
C GLY A 26 43.65 -4.21 -18.61
N PHE A 27 44.53 -4.27 -17.62
CA PHE A 27 44.24 -5.06 -16.42
C PHE A 27 43.50 -4.26 -15.34
N SER A 28 43.83 -2.98 -15.15
CA SER A 28 43.09 -2.08 -14.26
C SER A 28 41.68 -1.78 -14.78
N GLN A 29 41.47 -1.72 -16.10
CA GLN A 29 40.14 -1.54 -16.70
C GLN A 29 39.25 -2.79 -16.56
N ALA A 30 39.81 -3.99 -16.69
CA ALA A 30 39.07 -5.25 -16.57
C ALA A 30 38.65 -5.56 -15.12
N LEU A 31 39.44 -5.12 -14.13
CA LEU A 31 39.09 -5.27 -12.72
C LEU A 31 38.09 -4.19 -12.23
N ALA A 32 38.14 -2.97 -12.79
CA ALA A 32 37.15 -1.93 -12.52
C ALA A 32 35.77 -2.24 -13.15
N GLN A 33 35.74 -2.98 -14.26
CA GLN A 33 34.50 -3.43 -14.90
C GLN A 33 33.79 -4.58 -14.15
N THR A 34 34.48 -5.32 -13.30
CA THR A 34 33.85 -6.41 -12.51
C THR A 34 33.24 -5.92 -11.20
N GLN A 35 33.75 -4.84 -10.60
CA GLN A 35 33.13 -4.24 -9.39
C GLN A 35 31.85 -3.45 -9.70
N SER A 36 31.69 -2.98 -10.94
CA SER A 36 30.49 -2.24 -11.38
C SER A 36 29.32 -3.15 -11.78
N ALA A 37 29.52 -4.48 -11.88
CA ALA A 37 28.49 -5.44 -12.26
C ALA A 37 27.59 -5.88 -11.09
N ASN A 38 28.04 -5.64 -9.86
CA ASN A 38 27.37 -6.12 -8.64
C ASN A 38 26.48 -5.07 -7.98
N VAL A 39 26.50 -3.83 -8.49
CA VAL A 39 25.66 -2.73 -8.02
C VAL A 39 25.03 -2.02 -9.22
N LYS A 40 23.71 -2.03 -9.30
CA LYS A 40 22.94 -1.32 -10.35
C LYS A 40 22.49 0.03 -9.80
N VAL A 41 22.67 1.09 -10.58
CA VAL A 41 22.08 2.41 -10.30
C VAL A 41 20.71 2.49 -10.97
N ILE A 42 19.66 2.73 -10.18
CA ILE A 42 18.28 2.90 -10.64
C ILE A 42 18.19 4.06 -11.63
N GLN A 43 17.50 3.85 -12.75
CA GLN A 43 17.16 4.89 -13.72
C GLN A 43 15.67 5.25 -13.65
N ALA A 44 15.29 6.38 -14.26
CA ALA A 44 13.88 6.75 -14.38
C ALA A 44 13.10 5.69 -15.16
N GLY A 45 12.06 5.13 -14.54
CA GLY A 45 11.24 4.05 -15.12
C GLY A 45 11.66 2.64 -14.73
N ASP A 46 12.78 2.47 -14.01
CA ASP A 46 13.14 1.17 -13.44
C ASP A 46 12.20 0.78 -12.29
N THR A 47 11.97 -0.53 -12.16
CA THR A 47 11.35 -1.18 -10.99
C THR A 47 12.27 -2.30 -10.53
N LEU A 48 12.24 -2.67 -9.25
CA LEU A 48 13.05 -3.81 -8.79
C LEU A 48 12.67 -5.11 -9.52
N THR A 49 11.39 -5.29 -9.86
CA THR A 49 10.90 -6.41 -10.67
C THR A 49 11.45 -6.39 -12.10
N SER A 50 11.52 -5.23 -12.76
CA SER A 50 12.10 -5.13 -14.11
C SER A 50 13.61 -5.35 -14.11
N ILE A 51 14.30 -4.93 -13.04
CA ILE A 51 15.75 -5.18 -12.86
C ILE A 51 16.02 -6.67 -12.66
N VAL A 52 15.24 -7.33 -11.80
CA VAL A 52 15.34 -8.79 -11.60
C VAL A 52 15.06 -9.53 -12.91
N ARG A 53 14.02 -9.14 -13.65
CA ARG A 53 13.69 -9.75 -14.94
C ARG A 53 14.82 -9.60 -15.96
N ASP A 54 15.34 -8.38 -16.14
CA ASP A 54 16.46 -8.11 -17.06
C ASP A 54 17.70 -8.93 -16.68
N GLN A 55 18.01 -9.02 -15.39
CA GLN A 55 19.14 -9.81 -14.92
C GLN A 55 18.90 -11.32 -15.10
N ALA A 56 17.69 -11.82 -14.85
CA ALA A 56 17.35 -13.24 -15.02
C ALA A 56 17.47 -13.66 -16.50
N GLN A 57 16.99 -12.81 -17.41
CA GLN A 57 17.13 -13.02 -18.86
C GLN A 57 18.60 -13.06 -19.28
N LYS A 58 19.44 -12.17 -18.73
CA LYS A 58 20.90 -12.17 -18.99
C LYS A 58 21.61 -13.42 -18.47
N GLN A 59 21.12 -14.01 -17.38
CA GLN A 59 21.65 -15.25 -16.80
C GLN A 59 21.01 -16.52 -17.39
N GLY A 60 20.12 -16.38 -18.39
CA GLY A 60 19.42 -17.51 -19.00
C GLY A 60 18.38 -18.18 -18.10
N VAL A 61 18.00 -17.56 -16.99
CA VAL A 61 17.00 -18.06 -16.03
C VAL A 61 15.62 -17.56 -16.43
N LYS A 62 14.68 -18.49 -16.65
CA LYS A 62 13.26 -18.15 -16.86
C LYS A 62 12.54 -18.10 -15.52
N LEU A 63 12.10 -16.91 -15.11
CA LEU A 63 11.30 -16.71 -13.90
C LEU A 63 9.83 -16.45 -14.28
N SER A 64 8.89 -16.98 -13.50
CA SER A 64 7.49 -16.57 -13.54
C SER A 64 7.29 -15.20 -12.89
N ALA A 65 6.18 -14.53 -13.19
CA ALA A 65 5.86 -13.22 -12.60
C ALA A 65 5.85 -13.25 -11.04
N SER A 66 5.46 -14.38 -10.46
CA SER A 66 5.48 -14.58 -9.00
C SER A 66 6.90 -14.71 -8.44
N GLU A 67 7.79 -15.38 -9.16
CA GLU A 67 9.20 -15.55 -8.78
C GLU A 67 9.98 -14.23 -8.95
N GLU A 68 9.74 -13.50 -10.04
CA GLU A 68 10.31 -12.17 -10.26
C GLU A 68 9.98 -11.22 -9.09
N PHE A 69 8.74 -11.24 -8.63
CA PHE A 69 8.30 -10.40 -7.51
C PHE A 69 8.98 -10.80 -6.19
N ARG A 70 9.09 -12.10 -5.91
CA ARG A 70 9.78 -12.61 -4.72
C ARG A 70 11.27 -12.26 -4.73
N TRP A 71 11.92 -12.37 -5.89
CA TRP A 71 13.29 -11.94 -6.08
C TRP A 71 13.45 -10.42 -5.94
N ALA A 72 12.49 -9.62 -6.42
CA ALA A 72 12.49 -8.17 -6.24
C ALA A 72 12.43 -7.78 -4.76
N GLN A 73 11.67 -8.52 -3.97
CA GLN A 73 11.59 -8.33 -2.52
C GLN A 73 12.89 -8.74 -1.80
N ALA A 74 13.51 -9.84 -2.22
CA ALA A 74 14.81 -10.27 -1.70
C ALA A 74 15.93 -9.26 -2.07
N LEU A 75 15.91 -8.77 -3.31
CA LEU A 75 16.85 -7.77 -3.82
C LEU A 75 16.72 -6.44 -3.05
N ALA A 76 15.49 -6.03 -2.74
CA ALA A 76 15.24 -4.87 -1.89
C ALA A 76 15.86 -5.06 -0.50
N ALA A 77 15.62 -6.21 0.14
CA ALA A 77 16.16 -6.52 1.45
C ALA A 77 17.69 -6.52 1.47
N ASP A 78 18.32 -7.16 0.47
CA ASP A 78 19.79 -7.22 0.32
C ASP A 78 20.39 -5.83 0.11
N SER A 79 19.68 -4.97 -0.60
CA SER A 79 20.10 -3.58 -0.88
C SER A 79 19.79 -2.60 0.25
N GLY A 80 19.24 -3.06 1.38
CA GLY A 80 18.80 -2.19 2.48
C GLY A 80 17.61 -1.30 2.12
N ILE A 81 16.84 -1.66 1.10
CA ILE A 81 15.67 -0.93 0.61
C ILE A 81 14.44 -1.38 1.39
N THR A 82 13.98 -0.53 2.30
CA THR A 82 12.82 -0.81 3.17
C THR A 82 11.50 -0.90 2.40
N ASN A 83 11.38 -0.17 1.28
CA ASN A 83 10.20 -0.20 0.42
C ASN A 83 10.61 -0.48 -1.05
N PRO A 84 10.38 -1.70 -1.56
CA PRO A 84 10.68 -2.08 -2.94
C PRO A 84 10.04 -1.20 -4.02
N ASN A 85 8.94 -0.52 -3.70
CA ASN A 85 8.17 0.33 -4.62
C ASN A 85 8.57 1.82 -4.55
N ALA A 86 9.45 2.21 -3.62
CA ALA A 86 9.88 3.60 -3.43
C ALA A 86 11.31 3.84 -3.91
N ILE A 87 11.74 3.14 -4.96
CA ILE A 87 13.06 3.37 -5.54
C ILE A 87 13.09 4.68 -6.33
N PHE A 88 14.22 5.37 -6.33
CA PHE A 88 14.40 6.64 -7.04
C PHE A 88 15.64 6.60 -7.96
N PRO A 89 15.63 7.34 -9.08
CA PRO A 89 16.78 7.42 -9.97
C PRO A 89 18.05 7.86 -9.21
N GLY A 90 19.17 7.19 -9.47
CA GLY A 90 20.43 7.41 -8.76
C GLY A 90 20.63 6.53 -7.52
N GLN A 91 19.59 5.83 -7.05
CA GLN A 91 19.72 4.87 -5.95
C GLN A 91 20.53 3.64 -6.37
N LYS A 92 21.37 3.12 -5.47
CA LYS A 92 22.19 1.91 -5.71
C LYS A 92 21.48 0.68 -5.16
N VAL A 93 21.44 -0.39 -5.95
CA VAL A 93 20.88 -1.70 -5.61
C VAL A 93 22.01 -2.73 -5.67
N GLN A 94 22.16 -3.55 -4.65
CA GLN A 94 23.14 -4.63 -4.57
C GLN A 94 22.56 -5.88 -5.25
N LEU A 95 23.23 -6.36 -6.31
CA LEU A 95 22.82 -7.55 -7.06
C LEU A 95 23.65 -8.78 -6.69
N GLN A 96 24.68 -8.61 -5.86
CA GLN A 96 25.68 -9.65 -5.56
C GLN A 96 25.05 -10.92 -4.99
N ASN A 97 24.21 -10.79 -3.96
CA ASN A 97 23.66 -11.95 -3.28
C ASN A 97 22.68 -12.73 -4.17
N MET A 98 21.88 -12.01 -4.96
CA MET A 98 20.98 -12.60 -5.95
C MET A 98 21.76 -13.35 -7.04
N LEU A 99 22.78 -12.72 -7.62
CA LEU A 99 23.58 -13.33 -8.69
C LEU A 99 24.30 -14.59 -8.20
N SER A 100 24.82 -14.58 -6.97
CA SER A 100 25.49 -15.72 -6.35
C SER A 100 24.53 -16.91 -6.16
N GLN A 101 23.27 -16.66 -5.81
CA GLN A 101 22.25 -17.71 -5.66
C GLN A 101 21.84 -18.32 -7.00
N TRP A 102 21.76 -17.52 -8.07
CA TRP A 102 21.48 -18.04 -9.41
C TRP A 102 22.64 -18.87 -9.97
N GLN A 103 23.88 -18.50 -9.69
CA GLN A 103 25.06 -19.31 -10.03
C GLN A 103 25.07 -20.65 -9.28
N ALA A 104 24.48 -20.71 -8.08
CA ALA A 104 24.27 -21.94 -7.32
C ALA A 104 23.08 -22.78 -7.81
N GLY A 105 22.41 -22.38 -8.90
CA GLY A 105 21.26 -23.09 -9.48
C GLY A 105 19.95 -22.93 -8.69
N GLN A 106 19.87 -21.97 -7.76
CA GLN A 106 18.66 -21.72 -6.97
C GLN A 106 17.72 -20.76 -7.72
N THR A 107 16.49 -21.19 -7.99
CA THR A 107 15.45 -20.36 -8.62
C THR A 107 14.58 -19.61 -7.61
N GLN A 108 14.75 -19.86 -6.31
CA GLN A 108 14.00 -19.24 -5.23
C GLN A 108 14.94 -18.55 -4.24
N PRO A 109 14.65 -17.30 -3.81
CA PRO A 109 15.51 -16.60 -2.88
C PRO A 109 15.50 -17.30 -1.52
N ASN A 110 16.67 -17.74 -1.05
CA ASN A 110 16.84 -18.12 0.33
C ASN A 110 16.95 -16.84 1.15
N GLN A 111 16.09 -16.68 2.15
CA GLN A 111 16.23 -15.62 3.15
C GLN A 111 17.42 -15.96 4.06
N ALA A 112 18.62 -15.80 3.54
CA ALA A 112 19.82 -15.79 4.34
C ALA A 112 19.73 -14.54 5.24
N SER A 113 19.47 -14.78 6.52
CA SER A 113 19.70 -13.77 7.55
C SER A 113 21.12 -13.26 7.37
N GLY A 114 21.27 -11.96 7.08
CA GLY A 114 22.56 -11.33 6.87
C GLY A 114 23.41 -11.44 8.12
N ILE A 115 24.23 -12.49 8.20
CA ILE A 115 25.40 -12.54 9.06
C ILE A 115 26.54 -12.08 8.17
N ALA A 116 27.01 -10.87 8.42
CA ALA A 116 28.22 -10.35 7.80
C ALA A 116 29.38 -11.34 8.02
N PRO A 117 30.14 -11.71 6.98
CA PRO A 117 31.39 -12.44 7.19
C PRO A 117 32.43 -11.45 7.68
N ASN A 118 32.59 -11.37 9.00
CA ASN A 118 33.87 -11.03 9.59
C ASN A 118 34.70 -12.31 9.73
N THR A 119 35.96 -12.16 9.43
CA THR A 119 36.99 -13.19 9.23
C THR A 119 37.25 -14.13 10.42
N SER A 120 37.39 -15.41 10.09
CA SER A 120 38.36 -16.40 10.60
C SER A 120 38.18 -17.04 12.00
N ASN A 121 38.02 -18.37 11.93
CA ASN A 121 38.72 -19.43 12.70
C ASN A 121 38.02 -20.19 13.85
N THR A 122 37.90 -21.51 13.56
CA THR A 122 38.19 -22.70 14.40
C THR A 122 37.22 -23.19 15.49
N ALA A 123 36.48 -24.26 15.11
CA ALA A 123 36.53 -25.62 15.66
C ALA A 123 35.92 -26.00 17.03
N SER A 124 35.07 -27.03 16.96
CA SER A 124 34.93 -28.20 17.88
C SER A 124 33.84 -28.24 18.96
N ALA A 125 32.87 -29.13 18.69
CA ALA A 125 32.03 -30.02 19.51
C ALA A 125 32.08 -30.00 21.06
N SER A 126 30.91 -29.98 21.71
CA SER A 126 30.29 -31.14 22.42
C SER A 126 29.18 -30.77 23.43
N ALA A 127 28.09 -31.53 23.38
CA ALA A 127 27.20 -32.03 24.45
C ALA A 127 26.45 -31.12 25.46
N ALA A 128 25.13 -31.41 25.51
CA ALA A 128 24.22 -31.47 26.67
C ALA A 128 23.70 -30.17 27.32
N GLN A 129 22.36 -30.05 27.36
CA GLN A 129 21.60 -29.02 28.07
C GLN A 129 21.61 -29.22 29.61
N PRO A 130 21.15 -28.23 30.41
CA PRO A 130 19.70 -28.12 30.65
C PRO A 130 19.13 -26.69 30.61
N LEU A 131 17.89 -26.65 30.14
CA LEU A 131 16.80 -25.69 30.31
C LEU A 131 16.95 -24.64 31.43
N SER A 132 16.85 -23.36 31.07
CA SER A 132 16.20 -22.33 31.89
C SER A 132 15.58 -21.26 30.98
N THR A 133 14.27 -21.14 31.15
CA THR A 133 13.33 -20.30 30.42
C THR A 133 13.59 -18.81 30.60
N SER A 134 13.85 -18.12 29.49
CA SER A 134 13.40 -16.75 29.28
C SER A 134 13.29 -16.52 27.77
N ALA A 135 12.08 -16.71 27.25
CA ALA A 135 11.69 -16.28 25.93
C ALA A 135 11.95 -14.77 25.81
N ALA A 136 13.10 -14.40 25.25
CA ALA A 136 13.33 -13.08 24.71
C ALA A 136 12.33 -12.92 23.56
N LEU A 137 11.22 -12.26 23.87
CA LEU A 137 10.23 -11.82 22.90
C LEU A 137 10.95 -11.09 21.77
N ASN A 138 11.04 -11.78 20.64
CA ASN A 138 11.41 -11.20 19.37
C ASN A 138 10.49 -10.00 19.14
N LYS A 139 11.10 -8.82 19.23
CA LYS A 139 10.54 -7.53 18.86
C LYS A 139 10.41 -7.49 17.34
N SER A 140 9.61 -8.40 16.79
CA SER A 140 9.35 -8.53 15.36
C SER A 140 8.32 -7.48 14.95
N ASN A 141 8.66 -6.75 13.88
CA ASN A 141 7.74 -6.11 12.94
C ASN A 141 6.98 -4.81 13.31
N VAL A 142 7.31 -4.08 14.37
CA VAL A 142 6.52 -2.87 14.71
C VAL A 142 6.93 -1.59 13.95
N ILE A 143 8.02 -1.59 13.17
CA ILE A 143 8.52 -0.37 12.52
C ILE A 143 8.49 -0.49 10.99
N ASN A 144 7.31 -0.62 10.40
CA ASN A 144 7.06 -0.12 9.04
C ASN A 144 5.60 0.31 8.87
N ALA A 145 5.02 0.88 9.92
CA ALA A 145 3.74 1.57 9.86
C ALA A 145 3.97 3.04 9.46
N VAL A 146 4.04 3.29 8.15
CA VAL A 146 3.11 4.28 7.58
C VAL A 146 2.04 3.47 6.84
N ALA A 147 1.60 2.39 7.47
CA ALA A 147 0.98 1.23 6.81
C ALA A 147 -0.45 1.10 7.27
N HIS A 148 -1.34 1.19 6.30
CA HIS A 148 -2.80 1.09 6.39
C HIS A 148 -3.31 0.27 7.60
N PRO A 149 -3.44 0.90 8.79
CA PRO A 149 -3.68 0.16 10.02
C PRO A 149 -5.11 -0.36 10.08
N VAL A 150 -6.06 0.36 9.46
CA VAL A 150 -7.45 -0.07 9.36
C VAL A 150 -7.55 -1.26 8.41
N LEU A 151 -6.85 -1.23 7.28
CA LEU A 151 -6.79 -2.36 6.37
C LEU A 151 -6.17 -3.59 7.05
N SER A 152 -5.01 -3.46 7.69
CA SER A 152 -4.36 -4.59 8.36
C SER A 152 -5.28 -5.24 9.39
N GLN A 153 -5.90 -4.43 10.26
CA GLN A 153 -6.81 -4.93 11.29
C GLN A 153 -8.10 -5.53 10.72
N THR A 154 -8.62 -4.95 9.64
CA THR A 154 -9.78 -5.51 8.92
C THR A 154 -9.45 -6.88 8.37
N LEU A 155 -8.26 -7.08 7.79
CA LEU A 155 -7.82 -8.38 7.30
C LEU A 155 -7.56 -9.38 8.43
N ASP A 156 -6.99 -8.95 9.57
CA ASP A 156 -6.86 -9.79 10.76
C ASP A 156 -8.21 -10.27 11.26
N ARG A 157 -9.19 -9.36 11.31
CA ARG A 157 -10.57 -9.68 11.65
C ARG A 157 -11.18 -10.66 10.64
N ALA A 158 -11.00 -10.42 9.34
CA ALA A 158 -11.52 -11.28 8.29
C ALA A 158 -10.95 -12.71 8.38
N VAL A 159 -9.66 -12.85 8.68
CA VAL A 159 -9.02 -14.15 8.96
C VAL A 159 -9.62 -14.78 10.22
N ALA A 160 -9.73 -14.02 11.32
CA ALA A 160 -10.30 -14.54 12.58
C ALA A 160 -11.77 -14.97 12.44
N ARG A 161 -12.52 -14.35 11.54
CA ARG A 161 -13.91 -14.68 11.19
C ARG A 161 -14.02 -15.83 10.17
N GLY A 162 -12.91 -16.30 9.61
CA GLY A 162 -12.89 -17.34 8.58
C GLY A 162 -13.29 -16.86 7.18
N PHE A 163 -13.35 -15.55 6.94
CA PHE A 163 -13.66 -14.99 5.63
C PHE A 163 -12.49 -15.11 4.64
N ILE A 164 -11.26 -15.09 5.17
CA ILE A 164 -10.02 -15.20 4.40
C ILE A 164 -9.15 -16.30 5.03
N PRO A 165 -8.67 -17.29 4.24
CA PRO A 165 -7.65 -18.22 4.71
C PRO A 165 -6.37 -17.48 5.14
N LYS A 166 -5.76 -17.88 6.26
CA LYS A 166 -4.56 -17.19 6.79
C LYS A 166 -3.44 -17.03 5.76
N VAL A 167 -3.25 -18.03 4.90
CA VAL A 167 -2.24 -18.04 3.83
C VAL A 167 -2.53 -17.01 2.73
N GLU A 168 -3.80 -16.68 2.49
CA GLU A 168 -4.24 -15.72 1.45
C GLU A 168 -4.27 -14.28 1.96
N LYS A 169 -4.10 -14.03 3.26
CA LYS A 169 -4.18 -12.68 3.86
C LYS A 169 -3.28 -11.67 3.13
N GLN A 170 -2.06 -12.07 2.80
CA GLN A 170 -1.10 -11.19 2.14
C GLN A 170 -1.49 -10.90 0.69
N ASP A 171 -2.03 -11.89 -0.02
CA ASP A 171 -2.48 -11.72 -1.41
C ASP A 171 -3.69 -10.79 -1.47
N VAL A 172 -4.63 -10.92 -0.53
CA VAL A 172 -5.76 -10.00 -0.38
C VAL A 172 -5.26 -8.59 -0.07
N TYR A 173 -4.31 -8.43 0.86
CA TYR A 173 -3.71 -7.13 1.17
C TYR A 173 -3.11 -6.46 -0.08
N ASN A 174 -2.26 -7.20 -0.81
CA ASN A 174 -1.62 -6.72 -2.03
C ASN A 174 -2.64 -6.36 -3.11
N LYS A 175 -3.71 -7.15 -3.25
CA LYS A 175 -4.78 -6.88 -4.20
C LYS A 175 -5.52 -5.59 -3.86
N VAL A 176 -5.81 -5.33 -2.58
CA VAL A 176 -6.42 -4.06 -2.15
C VAL A 176 -5.52 -2.88 -2.50
N LEU A 177 -4.20 -2.99 -2.26
CA LEU A 177 -3.26 -1.94 -2.67
C LEU A 177 -3.28 -1.70 -4.18
N GLN A 178 -3.35 -2.75 -4.98
CA GLN A 178 -3.43 -2.64 -6.45
C GLN A 178 -4.70 -1.88 -6.88
N VAL A 179 -5.86 -2.27 -6.34
CA VAL A 179 -7.15 -1.62 -6.67
C VAL A 179 -7.14 -0.16 -6.20
N ALA A 180 -6.66 0.10 -4.99
CA ALA A 180 -6.53 1.45 -4.44
C ALA A 180 -5.64 2.36 -5.30
N ASN A 181 -4.47 1.87 -5.72
CA ASN A 181 -3.54 2.63 -6.56
C ASN A 181 -4.12 2.94 -7.95
N LYS A 182 -4.88 2.00 -8.52
CA LYS A 182 -5.54 2.16 -9.83
C LYS A 182 -6.66 3.19 -9.77
N HIS A 183 -7.49 3.14 -8.72
CA HIS A 183 -8.67 3.98 -8.56
C HIS A 183 -8.47 5.19 -7.65
N LYS A 184 -7.23 5.45 -7.23
CA LYS A 184 -6.78 6.64 -6.49
C LYS A 184 -7.44 6.86 -5.12
N PHE A 185 -7.88 5.80 -4.44
CA PHE A 185 -8.39 5.89 -3.07
C PHE A 185 -7.38 5.36 -2.04
N SER A 186 -7.57 5.68 -0.76
CA SER A 186 -6.75 5.12 0.33
C SER A 186 -7.15 3.66 0.64
N PRO A 187 -6.21 2.72 0.76
CA PRO A 187 -6.52 1.35 1.17
C PRO A 187 -7.27 1.23 2.50
N ASP A 188 -7.06 2.14 3.45
CA ASP A 188 -7.84 2.17 4.70
C ASP A 188 -9.29 2.60 4.47
N ASP A 189 -9.55 3.45 3.48
CA ASP A 189 -10.92 3.88 3.15
C ASP A 189 -11.72 2.74 2.55
N PHE A 190 -11.09 1.88 1.75
CA PHE A 190 -11.71 0.64 1.30
C PHE A 190 -11.99 -0.32 2.47
N ALA A 191 -11.10 -0.37 3.46
CA ALA A 191 -11.34 -1.16 4.68
C ALA A 191 -12.53 -0.61 5.48
N ARG A 192 -12.65 0.72 5.63
CA ARG A 192 -13.81 1.36 6.28
C ARG A 192 -15.12 1.08 5.54
N LEU A 193 -15.10 1.16 4.23
CA LEU A 193 -16.24 0.80 3.37
C LEU A 193 -16.65 -0.66 3.61
N THR A 194 -15.71 -1.61 3.51
CA THR A 194 -16.04 -3.03 3.66
C THR A 194 -16.46 -3.41 5.09
N LEU A 195 -16.00 -2.69 6.12
CA LEU A 195 -16.50 -2.83 7.49
C LEU A 195 -17.98 -2.43 7.63
N MET A 196 -18.41 -1.41 6.88
CA MET A 196 -19.81 -1.00 6.82
C MET A 196 -20.66 -2.00 6.03
N GLU A 197 -20.20 -2.37 4.82
CA GLU A 197 -20.99 -3.14 3.86
C GLU A 197 -21.05 -4.63 4.16
N SER A 198 -19.95 -5.20 4.66
CA SER A 198 -19.78 -6.66 4.76
C SER A 198 -19.09 -7.08 6.06
N ASP A 199 -19.10 -6.25 7.10
CA ASP A 199 -18.45 -6.55 8.38
C ASP A 199 -16.93 -6.83 8.22
N GLY A 200 -16.30 -6.25 7.19
CA GLY A 200 -14.87 -6.35 6.93
C GLY A 200 -14.53 -7.50 6.00
N MET A 201 -14.99 -7.39 4.75
CA MET A 201 -14.70 -8.33 3.65
C MET A 201 -15.29 -9.73 3.86
N ASN A 202 -16.51 -9.83 4.40
CA ASN A 202 -17.24 -11.10 4.36
C ASN A 202 -17.68 -11.41 2.91
N PRO A 203 -17.14 -12.47 2.26
CA PRO A 203 -17.52 -12.80 0.89
C PRO A 203 -18.97 -13.29 0.77
N GLN A 204 -19.57 -13.71 1.89
CA GLN A 204 -20.94 -14.23 1.95
C GLN A 204 -21.95 -13.19 2.47
N ALA A 205 -21.54 -11.92 2.63
CA ALA A 205 -22.45 -10.86 3.03
C ALA A 205 -23.62 -10.73 2.05
N THR A 206 -24.84 -10.57 2.58
CA THR A 206 -26.03 -10.36 1.75
C THR A 206 -27.15 -9.66 2.49
N ASN A 207 -27.96 -8.89 1.76
CA ASN A 207 -29.26 -8.36 2.21
C ASN A 207 -30.43 -8.81 1.30
N THR A 208 -30.32 -10.03 0.76
CA THR A 208 -31.23 -10.64 -0.24
C THR A 208 -31.07 -10.09 -1.66
N ARG A 209 -30.89 -8.77 -1.82
CA ARG A 209 -30.78 -8.11 -3.14
C ARG A 209 -29.35 -7.78 -3.54
N CYS A 210 -28.46 -7.66 -2.56
CA CYS A 210 -27.05 -7.34 -2.75
C CYS A 210 -26.16 -8.38 -2.07
N HIS A 211 -24.98 -8.63 -2.66
CA HIS A 211 -24.10 -9.73 -2.28
C HIS A 211 -22.61 -9.36 -2.30
N GLY A 212 -21.83 -9.92 -1.38
CA GLY A 212 -20.37 -9.86 -1.41
C GLY A 212 -19.76 -8.68 -0.64
N ILE A 213 -18.44 -8.52 -0.75
CA ILE A 213 -17.63 -7.66 0.12
C ILE A 213 -17.97 -6.16 0.05
N ILE A 214 -18.56 -5.70 -1.06
CA ILE A 214 -19.09 -4.35 -1.24
C ILE A 214 -20.59 -4.33 -1.56
N GLN A 215 -21.30 -5.45 -1.37
CA GLN A 215 -22.75 -5.54 -1.63
C GLN A 215 -23.13 -5.23 -3.09
N PHE A 216 -22.66 -6.04 -4.04
CA PHE A 216 -23.08 -5.96 -5.45
C PHE A 216 -24.58 -6.24 -5.57
N CYS A 217 -25.38 -5.21 -5.87
CA CYS A 217 -26.83 -5.32 -5.97
C CYS A 217 -27.31 -5.88 -7.31
N ASP A 218 -28.41 -6.64 -7.26
CA ASP A 218 -29.14 -7.14 -8.41
C ASP A 218 -29.87 -6.04 -9.19
N GLY A 219 -30.19 -6.32 -10.46
CA GLY A 219 -30.86 -5.41 -11.39
C GLY A 219 -30.04 -5.11 -12.64
N PRO A 220 -30.69 -4.72 -13.76
CA PRO A 220 -30.05 -4.57 -15.07
C PRO A 220 -28.94 -3.50 -15.12
N ASP A 221 -29.04 -2.46 -14.29
CA ASP A 221 -28.07 -1.34 -14.22
C ASP A 221 -27.47 -1.19 -12.81
N ARG A 222 -27.22 -2.33 -12.16
CA ARG A 222 -26.77 -2.41 -10.77
C ARG A 222 -25.48 -3.20 -10.66
N GLY A 223 -24.85 -3.15 -9.49
CA GLY A 223 -23.47 -3.60 -9.30
C GLY A 223 -23.18 -5.03 -9.75
N ALA A 224 -24.13 -5.97 -9.61
CA ALA A 224 -23.94 -7.33 -10.07
C ALA A 224 -23.93 -7.45 -11.61
N ALA A 225 -24.74 -6.67 -12.32
CA ALA A 225 -24.76 -6.67 -13.78
C ALA A 225 -23.45 -6.13 -14.36
N GLU A 226 -22.91 -5.05 -13.79
CA GLU A 226 -21.66 -4.42 -14.23
C GLU A 226 -20.44 -5.35 -14.17
N VAL A 227 -20.48 -6.35 -13.29
CA VAL A 227 -19.40 -7.31 -13.09
C VAL A 227 -19.70 -8.68 -13.70
N GLY A 228 -20.74 -8.79 -14.54
CA GLY A 228 -21.06 -10.01 -15.29
C GLY A 228 -22.00 -10.99 -14.57
N PHE A 229 -22.57 -10.62 -13.43
CA PHE A 229 -23.46 -11.44 -12.61
C PHE A 229 -24.94 -11.01 -12.67
N GLY A 230 -25.34 -10.18 -13.63
CA GLY A 230 -26.70 -9.63 -13.71
C GLY A 230 -27.82 -10.67 -13.76
N LYS A 231 -27.56 -11.84 -14.36
CA LYS A 231 -28.51 -12.97 -14.42
C LYS A 231 -28.46 -13.89 -13.20
N ALA A 232 -27.38 -13.84 -12.43
CA ALA A 232 -27.13 -14.76 -11.32
C ALA A 232 -26.37 -14.06 -10.16
N PRO A 233 -26.93 -13.00 -9.55
CA PRO A 233 -26.22 -12.16 -8.58
C PRO A 233 -25.81 -12.94 -7.32
N LYS A 234 -26.60 -13.95 -6.91
CA LYS A 234 -26.28 -14.83 -5.77
C LYS A 234 -24.99 -15.65 -5.96
N SER A 235 -24.57 -15.90 -7.20
CA SER A 235 -23.35 -16.67 -7.47
C SER A 235 -22.08 -15.96 -6.97
N ILE A 236 -22.13 -14.64 -6.73
CA ILE A 236 -21.05 -13.87 -6.11
C ILE A 236 -20.69 -14.43 -4.72
N LEU A 237 -21.67 -14.97 -3.98
CA LEU A 237 -21.46 -15.53 -2.64
C LEU A 237 -20.56 -16.78 -2.65
N GLY A 238 -20.39 -17.43 -3.81
CA GLY A 238 -19.51 -18.58 -3.98
C GLY A 238 -18.04 -18.19 -4.25
N LEU A 239 -17.74 -16.90 -4.40
CA LEU A 239 -16.40 -16.41 -4.70
C LEU A 239 -15.63 -16.09 -3.43
N SER A 240 -14.31 -16.33 -3.44
CA SER A 240 -13.41 -15.90 -2.37
C SER A 240 -13.30 -14.38 -2.30
N VAL A 241 -12.81 -13.84 -1.18
CA VAL A 241 -12.54 -12.39 -1.05
C VAL A 241 -11.61 -11.90 -2.16
N TYR A 242 -10.56 -12.66 -2.48
CA TYR A 242 -9.63 -12.31 -3.55
C TYR A 242 -10.32 -12.24 -4.92
N GLN A 243 -11.18 -13.21 -5.24
CA GLN A 243 -11.97 -13.20 -6.48
C GLN A 243 -12.96 -12.02 -6.52
N GLN A 244 -13.63 -11.71 -5.42
CA GLN A 244 -14.53 -10.57 -5.34
C GLN A 244 -13.78 -9.23 -5.49
N LEU A 245 -12.52 -9.12 -5.06
CA LEU A 245 -11.69 -7.94 -5.31
C LEU A 245 -11.40 -7.72 -6.80
N HIS A 246 -11.40 -8.76 -7.63
CA HIS A 246 -11.38 -8.58 -9.09
C HIS A 246 -12.69 -7.97 -9.59
N LEU A 247 -13.83 -8.38 -9.05
CA LEU A 247 -15.13 -7.77 -9.38
C LEU A 247 -15.19 -6.31 -8.93
N VAL A 248 -14.66 -5.99 -7.75
CA VAL A 248 -14.56 -4.60 -7.26
C VAL A 248 -13.77 -3.73 -8.23
N ASP A 249 -12.63 -4.22 -8.72
CA ASP A 249 -11.82 -3.51 -9.71
C ASP A 249 -12.61 -3.21 -10.99
N THR A 250 -13.28 -4.23 -11.54
CA THR A 250 -14.15 -4.08 -12.72
C THR A 250 -15.31 -3.11 -12.46
N TYR A 251 -15.96 -3.22 -11.30
CA TYR A 251 -17.07 -2.35 -10.92
C TYR A 251 -16.65 -0.89 -10.86
N PHE A 252 -15.53 -0.58 -10.22
CA PHE A 252 -15.02 0.80 -10.11
C PHE A 252 -14.62 1.41 -11.45
N ASP A 253 -14.12 0.60 -12.40
CA ASP A 253 -13.94 1.05 -13.78
C ASP A 253 -15.30 1.41 -14.43
N LYS A 254 -16.32 0.56 -14.25
CA LYS A 254 -17.65 0.73 -14.87
C LYS A 254 -18.43 1.91 -14.31
N VAL A 255 -18.45 2.09 -12.99
CA VAL A 255 -19.14 3.24 -12.37
C VAL A 255 -18.38 4.55 -12.51
N GLY A 256 -17.22 4.55 -13.18
CA GLY A 256 -16.44 5.76 -13.39
C GLY A 256 -15.91 6.33 -12.08
N LEU A 257 -15.25 5.51 -11.27
CA LEU A 257 -14.53 5.99 -10.08
C LEU A 257 -13.24 6.75 -10.43
N LYS A 258 -12.93 6.92 -11.71
CA LYS A 258 -11.81 7.75 -12.17
C LYS A 258 -12.21 9.22 -12.13
N LYS A 259 -11.64 9.95 -11.18
CA LYS A 259 -11.71 11.40 -11.12
C LYS A 259 -10.30 11.89 -10.87
N GLU A 260 -9.89 12.88 -11.63
CA GLU A 260 -8.55 13.43 -11.59
C GLU A 260 -8.18 13.77 -10.14
N GLY A 261 -7.15 13.10 -9.61
CA GLY A 261 -6.70 13.27 -8.22
C GLY A 261 -7.17 12.16 -7.25
N PRO A 262 -6.90 12.34 -5.94
CA PRO A 262 -7.29 11.39 -4.92
C PRO A 262 -8.82 11.30 -4.74
N VAL A 263 -9.33 10.08 -4.61
CA VAL A 263 -10.74 9.79 -4.32
C VAL A 263 -10.93 9.75 -2.79
N PRO A 264 -11.70 10.68 -2.19
CA PRO A 264 -11.98 10.68 -0.76
C PRO A 264 -12.98 9.59 -0.35
N LEU A 265 -13.03 9.29 0.95
CA LEU A 265 -13.85 8.22 1.54
C LEU A 265 -15.34 8.31 1.19
N ASP A 266 -15.93 9.51 1.23
CA ASP A 266 -17.33 9.74 0.89
C ASP A 266 -17.61 9.45 -0.59
N GLU A 267 -16.73 9.90 -1.48
CA GLU A 267 -16.85 9.65 -2.92
C GLU A 267 -16.69 8.16 -3.26
N LEU A 268 -15.75 7.48 -2.60
CA LEU A 268 -15.57 6.03 -2.71
C LEU A 268 -16.82 5.30 -2.23
N TYR A 269 -17.37 5.68 -1.09
CA TYR A 269 -18.54 5.02 -0.52
C TYR A 269 -19.81 5.26 -1.35
N LEU A 270 -20.03 6.50 -1.81
CA LEU A 270 -21.17 6.81 -2.68
C LEU A 270 -21.09 6.09 -4.03
N ALA A 271 -19.89 5.75 -4.51
CA ALA A 271 -19.75 4.92 -5.70
C ALA A 271 -20.30 3.51 -5.52
N VAL A 272 -20.43 3.02 -4.29
CA VAL A 272 -21.04 1.73 -3.95
C VAL A 272 -22.49 1.90 -3.53
N LEU A 273 -22.75 2.81 -2.58
CA LEU A 273 -24.07 2.97 -1.97
C LEU A 273 -25.11 3.51 -2.97
N GLN A 274 -24.77 4.61 -3.67
CA GLN A 274 -25.68 5.30 -4.58
C GLN A 274 -24.88 6.17 -5.58
N PRO A 275 -24.44 5.62 -6.71
CA PRO A 275 -23.52 6.30 -7.63
C PRO A 275 -24.01 7.68 -8.12
N ALA A 276 -25.33 7.86 -8.27
CA ALA A 276 -25.95 9.12 -8.70
C ALA A 276 -25.80 10.25 -7.68
N ALA A 277 -25.75 9.94 -6.37
CA ALA A 277 -25.60 10.94 -5.32
C ALA A 277 -24.21 11.63 -5.33
N ARG A 278 -23.24 11.08 -6.09
CA ARG A 278 -21.94 11.71 -6.30
C ARG A 278 -22.00 13.04 -7.06
N GLY A 279 -23.15 13.38 -7.66
CA GLY A 279 -23.40 14.64 -8.35
C GLY A 279 -23.48 15.84 -7.39
N GLU A 280 -24.04 15.66 -6.20
CA GLU A 280 -24.02 16.70 -5.15
C GLU A 280 -22.60 16.81 -4.60
N LYS A 281 -22.04 18.02 -4.51
CA LYS A 281 -20.64 18.26 -4.10
C LYS A 281 -20.52 18.92 -2.74
N ARG A 282 -21.59 19.52 -2.24
CA ARG A 282 -21.59 20.24 -0.96
C ARG A 282 -21.52 19.22 0.19
N PRO A 283 -20.61 19.40 1.17
CA PRO A 283 -20.41 18.42 2.24
C PRO A 283 -21.64 18.18 3.11
N GLU A 284 -22.40 19.24 3.41
CA GLU A 284 -23.54 19.27 4.33
C GLU A 284 -24.91 19.21 3.64
N GLU A 285 -24.94 19.06 2.31
CA GLU A 285 -26.23 18.99 1.61
C GLU A 285 -26.85 17.58 1.74
N PRO A 286 -28.17 17.48 2.00
CA PRO A 286 -28.90 16.22 1.93
C PRO A 286 -28.74 15.54 0.56
N LEU A 287 -28.28 14.28 0.58
CA LEU A 287 -28.00 13.51 -0.65
C LEU A 287 -29.23 12.82 -1.26
N GLY A 288 -30.39 12.86 -0.58
CA GLY A 288 -31.63 12.26 -1.07
C GLY A 288 -31.56 10.74 -1.29
N ILE A 289 -30.70 10.03 -0.56
CA ILE A 289 -30.49 8.58 -0.74
C ILE A 289 -31.74 7.83 -0.27
N PRO A 290 -32.35 7.00 -1.14
CA PRO A 290 -33.60 6.31 -0.80
C PRO A 290 -33.37 5.15 0.17
N GLY A 291 -34.44 4.82 0.90
CA GLY A 291 -34.47 3.66 1.81
C GLY A 291 -33.76 3.90 3.13
N LYS A 292 -33.92 2.95 4.05
CA LYS A 292 -33.25 2.98 5.35
C LYS A 292 -31.82 2.47 5.20
N GLN A 293 -30.88 3.27 5.69
CA GLN A 293 -29.46 2.95 5.69
C GLN A 293 -28.94 2.66 7.11
N ALA A 294 -27.68 2.28 7.21
CA ALA A 294 -27.04 2.09 8.51
C ALA A 294 -27.05 3.40 9.31
N LYS A 295 -27.43 3.34 10.60
CA LYS A 295 -27.51 4.51 11.48
C LYS A 295 -26.26 5.39 11.48
N TYR A 296 -25.08 4.80 11.27
CA TYR A 296 -23.82 5.52 11.23
C TYR A 296 -23.75 6.58 10.12
N LEU A 297 -24.51 6.41 9.04
CA LEU A 297 -24.43 7.26 7.85
C LEU A 297 -25.27 8.53 7.95
N TYR A 298 -26.13 8.63 8.98
CA TYR A 298 -26.97 9.80 9.23
C TYR A 298 -26.29 10.76 10.20
N GLU A 299 -26.59 12.06 10.07
CA GLU A 299 -26.16 13.05 11.04
C GLU A 299 -26.58 12.68 12.47
N GLY A 300 -25.66 12.82 13.43
CA GLY A 300 -25.91 12.44 14.82
C GLY A 300 -26.22 10.95 15.06
N ARG A 301 -26.12 10.10 14.04
CA ARG A 301 -26.64 8.72 14.00
C ARG A 301 -28.16 8.63 14.18
N ASP A 302 -28.88 9.68 13.81
CA ASP A 302 -30.35 9.74 13.86
C ASP A 302 -30.95 9.41 12.48
N PRO A 303 -31.67 8.28 12.32
CA PRO A 303 -32.33 7.92 11.06
C PRO A 303 -33.40 8.92 10.58
N GLN A 304 -33.79 9.91 11.38
CA GLN A 304 -34.67 11.01 10.96
C GLN A 304 -33.91 12.21 10.38
N ALA A 305 -32.60 12.31 10.65
CA ALA A 305 -31.74 13.36 10.12
C ALA A 305 -31.35 13.06 8.64
N PRO A 306 -30.87 14.05 7.87
CA PRO A 306 -30.39 13.79 6.52
C PRO A 306 -29.08 12.97 6.52
N MET A 307 -28.82 12.31 5.39
CA MET A 307 -27.47 11.84 5.05
C MET A 307 -26.80 12.86 4.14
N THR A 308 -25.62 13.28 4.56
CA THR A 308 -24.73 14.24 3.89
C THR A 308 -23.37 13.57 3.66
N ARG A 309 -22.52 14.15 2.79
CA ARG A 309 -21.16 13.61 2.57
C ARG A 309 -20.35 13.61 3.87
N SER A 310 -20.48 14.67 4.65
CA SER A 310 -19.84 14.79 5.97
C SER A 310 -20.28 13.69 6.93
N SER A 311 -21.59 13.46 7.04
CA SER A 311 -22.13 12.40 7.91
C SER A 311 -21.69 11.00 7.48
N ILE A 312 -21.58 10.74 6.18
CA ILE A 312 -21.09 9.47 5.63
C ILE A 312 -19.61 9.26 5.99
N ALA A 313 -18.75 10.23 5.70
CA ALA A 313 -17.32 10.11 5.98
C ALA A 313 -17.06 9.88 7.48
N GLN A 314 -17.67 10.70 8.34
CA GLN A 314 -17.58 10.56 9.79
C GLN A 314 -18.15 9.23 10.28
N GLY A 315 -19.30 8.83 9.73
CA GLY A 315 -19.98 7.59 10.03
C GLY A 315 -19.15 6.34 9.78
N LEU A 316 -18.50 6.29 8.61
CA LEU A 316 -17.62 5.19 8.21
C LEU A 316 -16.37 5.11 9.11
N MET A 317 -15.73 6.24 9.39
CA MET A 317 -14.58 6.29 10.29
C MET A 317 -14.97 5.79 11.68
N GLN A 318 -16.09 6.25 12.21
CA GLN A 318 -16.57 5.88 13.54
C GLN A 318 -17.05 4.43 13.62
N ASN A 319 -17.68 3.92 12.56
CA ASN A 319 -18.04 2.51 12.45
C ASN A 319 -16.81 1.63 12.51
N ALA A 320 -15.74 1.98 11.77
CA ALA A 320 -14.49 1.25 11.81
C ALA A 320 -13.85 1.28 13.20
N VAL A 321 -13.90 2.42 13.89
CA VAL A 321 -13.43 2.55 15.27
C VAL A 321 -14.17 1.60 16.22
N ASP A 322 -15.49 1.57 16.12
CA ASP A 322 -16.36 0.75 16.98
C ASP A 322 -16.19 -0.75 16.66
N ARG A 323 -16.03 -1.14 15.39
CA ARG A 323 -15.89 -2.54 14.93
C ARG A 323 -14.52 -3.14 15.26
N LEU A 324 -13.46 -2.37 15.11
CA LEU A 324 -12.08 -2.82 15.32
C LEU A 324 -11.61 -2.62 16.77
N GLY A 325 -12.39 -1.92 17.59
CA GLY A 325 -12.12 -1.83 19.03
C GLY A 325 -10.88 -0.99 19.37
N PHE A 326 -10.60 0.07 18.61
CA PHE A 326 -9.44 0.94 18.85
C PHE A 326 -9.40 1.60 20.25
N LYS A 327 -10.47 1.45 21.05
CA LYS A 327 -10.50 1.82 22.47
C LYS A 327 -9.54 0.97 23.33
N ASN A 328 -9.14 -0.23 22.87
CA ASN A 328 -8.26 -1.14 23.60
C ASN A 328 -6.76 -0.88 23.44
N PHE A 329 -6.33 0.06 22.58
CA PHE A 329 -4.92 0.46 22.50
C PHE A 329 -4.44 1.25 23.73
N ARG A 330 -5.36 1.85 24.52
CA ARG A 330 -5.02 2.53 25.79
C ARG A 330 -4.78 1.56 26.94
N SER A 331 -5.32 0.35 26.90
CA SER A 331 -5.33 -0.56 28.06
C SER A 331 -4.02 -1.33 28.26
N ASN A 332 -3.16 -1.41 27.22
CA ASN A 332 -1.79 -1.93 27.34
C ASN A 332 -0.72 -0.82 27.48
N SER A 333 -1.14 0.44 27.61
CA SER A 333 -0.26 1.58 27.88
C SER A 333 -0.57 2.28 29.20
N ALA A 334 -1.43 1.68 30.04
CA ALA A 334 -1.70 2.12 31.41
C ALA A 334 -0.61 1.66 32.40
N ALA A 335 0.66 1.90 32.06
CA ALA A 335 1.73 2.06 33.03
C ALA A 335 2.29 3.45 32.80
N ALA A 336 2.00 4.35 33.74
CA ALA A 336 2.27 5.77 33.65
C ALA A 336 3.73 6.08 33.34
N VAL A 337 3.96 6.80 32.23
CA VAL A 337 5.15 7.64 32.04
C VAL A 337 4.66 8.99 31.52
N PRO A 338 4.85 10.09 32.28
CA PRO A 338 4.45 11.42 31.82
C PRO A 338 5.40 11.86 30.70
N GLY A 339 4.86 12.16 29.51
CA GLY A 339 5.61 12.82 28.44
C GLY A 339 5.57 12.21 27.04
N ASN A 340 4.64 11.32 26.69
CA ASN A 340 4.65 10.71 25.36
C ASN A 340 3.91 11.56 24.31
N THR A 341 4.63 12.51 23.71
CA THR A 341 4.21 13.38 22.59
C THR A 341 3.67 12.61 21.37
N VAL A 342 4.05 11.34 21.22
CA VAL A 342 3.64 10.47 20.10
C VAL A 342 2.17 10.06 20.18
N ALA A 343 1.62 9.85 21.38
CA ALA A 343 0.20 9.51 21.56
C ALA A 343 -0.73 10.68 21.17
N ASN A 344 -0.27 11.92 21.38
CA ASN A 344 -0.98 13.12 20.93
C ASN A 344 -0.89 13.33 19.42
N ALA A 345 0.26 13.01 18.80
CA ALA A 345 0.41 13.08 17.34
C ALA A 345 -0.51 12.09 16.60
N ILE A 346 -0.69 10.88 17.15
CA ILE A 346 -1.59 9.86 16.59
C ILE A 346 -3.06 10.28 16.75
N ASN A 347 -3.44 10.89 17.89
CA ASN A 347 -4.78 11.47 18.07
C ASN A 347 -5.07 12.61 17.08
N ASN A 348 -4.11 13.51 16.84
CA ASN A 348 -4.27 14.62 15.88
C ASN A 348 -4.35 14.12 14.42
N ALA A 349 -3.64 13.05 14.07
CA ALA A 349 -3.70 12.44 12.74
C ALA A 349 -5.01 11.66 12.50
N LEU A 350 -5.63 11.13 13.56
CA LEU A 350 -6.89 10.40 13.50
C LEU A 350 -8.13 11.31 13.61
N ASN A 351 -7.97 12.56 14.09
CA ASN A 351 -9.07 13.49 14.29
C ASN A 351 -8.63 14.98 14.17
N PRO A 352 -8.52 15.54 12.95
CA PRO A 352 -7.96 16.89 12.74
C PRO A 352 -8.81 18.02 13.34
N ALA A 353 -10.09 17.76 13.68
CA ALA A 353 -10.96 18.72 14.37
C ALA A 353 -10.64 18.87 15.87
N SER A 354 -9.82 17.98 16.45
CA SER A 354 -9.53 17.98 17.89
C SER A 354 -8.28 18.77 18.29
N ALA A 355 -7.46 19.23 17.33
CA ALA A 355 -6.29 20.05 17.61
C ALA A 355 -6.63 21.46 18.13
N ASN A 356 -7.88 21.92 17.95
CA ASN A 356 -8.40 23.17 18.54
C ASN A 356 -9.24 22.95 19.81
N ALA A 357 -9.32 21.72 20.32
CA ALA A 357 -10.08 21.38 21.51
C ALA A 357 -9.17 21.10 22.73
N LEU A 358 -8.20 21.99 22.95
CA LEU A 358 -7.59 22.19 24.26
C LEU A 358 -8.28 23.37 24.96
N ASP A 359 -9.61 23.33 25.01
CA ASP A 359 -10.38 24.12 25.98
C ASP A 359 -11.71 23.43 26.25
N ASN A 360 -11.71 22.51 27.22
CA ASN A 360 -12.95 21.97 27.78
C ASN A 360 -13.59 23.05 28.66
N ASN A 361 -14.30 23.98 28.03
CA ASN A 361 -15.22 24.88 28.70
C ASN A 361 -16.58 24.84 27.97
N PRO A 362 -17.68 24.48 28.64
CA PRO A 362 -19.02 24.43 28.01
C PRO A 362 -19.54 25.80 27.53
N ASN A 363 -18.76 26.88 27.68
CA ASN A 363 -19.08 28.23 27.22
C ASN A 363 -18.54 28.59 25.82
N SER A 364 -17.79 27.71 25.15
CA SER A 364 -17.13 28.01 23.86
C SER A 364 -18.11 28.10 22.69
N ALA A 365 -19.13 27.23 22.64
CA ALA A 365 -20.15 27.25 21.59
C ALA A 365 -21.03 28.52 21.64
N ALA A 366 -21.25 29.07 22.85
CA ALA A 366 -21.97 30.33 23.02
C ALA A 366 -21.16 31.55 22.55
N ARG A 367 -19.83 31.53 22.73
CA ARG A 367 -18.94 32.64 22.30
C ARG A 367 -18.71 32.66 20.79
N ILE A 368 -18.62 31.50 20.14
CA ILE A 368 -18.49 31.43 18.68
C ILE A 368 -19.78 31.94 18.01
N ARG A 369 -20.97 31.59 18.55
CA ARG A 369 -22.25 32.16 18.09
C ARG A 369 -22.35 33.68 18.30
N LEU A 370 -21.82 34.20 19.42
CA LEU A 370 -21.81 35.65 19.68
C LEU A 370 -20.85 36.40 18.75
N GLN A 371 -19.71 35.82 18.38
CA GLN A 371 -18.75 36.47 17.47
C GLN A 371 -19.23 36.46 16.01
N VAL A 372 -19.92 35.42 15.56
CA VAL A 372 -20.53 35.38 14.21
C VAL A 372 -21.71 36.35 14.09
N GLN A 373 -22.52 36.52 15.16
CA GLN A 373 -23.57 37.54 15.19
C GLN A 373 -22.99 38.96 15.24
N LYS A 374 -21.89 39.18 15.97
CA LYS A 374 -21.24 40.50 16.04
C LYS A 374 -20.51 40.89 14.74
N ALA A 375 -20.08 39.92 13.93
CA ALA A 375 -19.53 40.15 12.59
C ALA A 375 -20.63 40.46 11.56
N ALA A 376 -21.81 39.83 11.68
CA ALA A 376 -22.96 40.12 10.82
C ALA A 376 -23.57 41.52 11.09
N ASP A 377 -23.50 42.02 12.32
CA ASP A 377 -23.91 43.39 12.66
C ASP A 377 -22.90 44.47 12.22
N TYR A 378 -21.63 44.11 12.01
CA TYR A 378 -20.60 45.07 11.54
C TYR A 378 -20.60 45.29 10.03
N ASP A 379 -21.14 44.36 9.23
CA ASP A 379 -21.29 44.50 7.77
C ASP A 379 -22.60 45.21 7.35
N ALA A 380 -23.48 45.53 8.31
CA ALA A 380 -24.74 46.23 8.04
C ALA A 380 -24.65 47.76 8.15
N ILE A 381 -23.47 48.32 8.47
CA ILE A 381 -23.25 49.77 8.61
C ILE A 381 -22.07 50.18 7.71
N GLU A 382 -22.27 50.24 6.40
CA GLU A 382 -21.72 51.25 5.47
C GLU A 382 -21.98 50.84 4.01
N ALA A 383 -23.14 51.22 3.49
CA ALA A 383 -23.34 51.35 2.06
C ALA A 383 -23.59 52.83 1.74
N PRO A 384 -22.64 53.56 1.12
CA PRO A 384 -22.88 54.93 0.69
C PRO A 384 -23.88 54.96 -0.46
N LYS A 385 -25.02 55.62 -0.21
CA LYS A 385 -26.03 56.02 -1.20
C LYS A 385 -25.45 57.05 -2.19
N ILE A 386 -25.00 56.67 -3.39
CA ILE A 386 -25.12 57.44 -4.65
C ILE A 386 -24.90 56.38 -5.77
N TRP A 387 -25.77 56.11 -6.75
CA TRP A 387 -26.18 56.97 -7.87
C TRP A 387 -27.49 56.49 -8.52
N LEU A 388 -28.50 57.36 -8.51
CA LEU A 388 -29.52 57.43 -9.56
C LEU A 388 -28.91 58.13 -10.79
N ARG A 389 -29.02 57.51 -11.96
CA ARG A 389 -29.66 58.06 -13.17
C ARG A 389 -29.64 57.04 -14.30
#